data_AF-A0A4Q7J2Y6-F1
#
_entry.id   AF-A0A4Q7J2Y6-F1
#
_cell.length_a   1.000
_cell.length_b   1.000
_cell.length_c   1.000
_cell.angle_alpha   90.00
_cell.angle_beta   90.00
_cell.angle_gamma   90.00
#
_symmetry.space_group_name_H-M   'P 1'
#
loop_
_entity.id
_entity.type
_entity.pdbx_description
1 polymer ?
#
loop_
_entity_poly.entity_id
_entity_poly.type
_entity_poly.pdbx_seq_one_letter_code
_entity_poly.pdbx_strand_id
1 'polypeptide(L)'
;MSEKFGEQLTIDDVARAAMFSKFHFTRMFQQATGVTPGRFLSALRLAEAKRLLLSTPNSVADISHQVGYNSVGTFSTRFSARVGISPTLFRQRGGVAPANQLPGNTGSRAVVRGRLTAQGPVFVGLFPGRIPEGRPVCHTVLDGPGPYVLPGVPDGSWHLHAYPHDPGAPTRQVAHEGPLTIRSGPVDRLLDIRLRPVRPFDPPVLLAPPERTTAPAAAGSAA
;
A
#
# COMPACT_ATOMS: atom_id res chain seq x y z
N MET A 1 -8.51 -12.18 15.50
CA MET A 1 -8.67 -10.71 15.66
C MET A 1 -9.15 -10.07 14.34
N SER A 2 -10.08 -10.70 13.61
CA SER A 2 -10.41 -10.33 12.21
C SER A 2 -11.88 -10.12 11.90
N GLU A 3 -12.79 -10.18 12.88
CA GLU A 3 -14.22 -10.09 12.59
C GLU A 3 -14.89 -9.15 13.59
N LYS A 4 -15.08 -7.89 13.14
CA LYS A 4 -16.03 -6.84 13.57
C LYS A 4 -15.44 -5.45 13.26
N PHE A 5 -15.27 -5.14 11.97
CA PHE A 5 -14.91 -3.78 11.53
C PHE A 5 -16.13 -2.85 11.40
N GLY A 6 -17.35 -3.39 11.53
CA GLY A 6 -18.62 -2.69 11.27
C GLY A 6 -19.35 -2.14 12.49
N GLU A 7 -18.98 -2.54 13.70
CA GLU A 7 -19.33 -1.82 14.93
C GLU A 7 -18.16 -0.90 15.26
N GLN A 8 -18.40 0.23 15.93
CA GLN A 8 -17.40 1.27 16.23
C GLN A 8 -16.26 0.76 17.15
N LEU A 9 -15.46 -0.18 16.67
CA LEU A 9 -14.32 -0.73 17.38
C LEU A 9 -13.35 0.41 17.64
N THR A 10 -13.19 0.76 18.92
CA THR A 10 -12.23 1.77 19.34
C THR A 10 -10.92 1.11 19.77
N ILE A 11 -9.85 1.91 19.85
CA ILE A 11 -8.58 1.44 20.42
C ILE A 11 -8.74 1.04 21.88
N ASP A 12 -9.68 1.67 22.60
CA ASP A 12 -9.95 1.34 24.00
C ASP A 12 -10.59 -0.04 24.14
N ASP A 13 -11.44 -0.44 23.18
CA ASP A 13 -12.04 -1.77 23.16
C ASP A 13 -11.00 -2.85 22.88
N VAL A 14 -10.07 -2.59 21.95
CA VAL A 14 -8.97 -3.51 21.64
C VAL A 14 -8.00 -3.64 22.82
N ALA A 15 -7.65 -2.52 23.47
CA ALA A 15 -6.78 -2.54 24.64
C ALA A 15 -7.41 -3.33 25.80
N ARG A 16 -8.70 -3.11 26.06
CA ARG A 16 -9.47 -3.81 27.10
C ARG A 16 -9.55 -5.32 26.81
N ALA A 17 -9.83 -5.71 25.57
CA ALA A 17 -9.87 -7.11 25.16
C ALA A 17 -8.51 -7.81 25.31
N ALA A 18 -7.40 -7.07 25.19
CA ALA A 18 -6.05 -7.56 25.40
C ALA A 18 -5.58 -7.47 26.87
N MET A 19 -6.46 -7.09 27.81
CA MET A 19 -6.15 -6.88 29.23
C MET A 19 -5.00 -5.89 29.48
N PHE A 20 -4.88 -4.87 28.62
CA PHE A 20 -3.90 -3.80 28.76
C PHE A 20 -4.58 -2.46 29.02
N SER A 21 -3.87 -1.56 29.71
CA SER A 21 -4.22 -0.15 29.66
C SER A 21 -4.01 0.39 28.24
N LYS A 22 -4.79 1.40 27.82
CA LYS A 22 -4.65 2.06 26.51
C LYS A 22 -3.22 2.51 26.23
N PHE A 23 -2.56 3.08 27.24
CA PHE A 23 -1.19 3.57 27.12
C PHE A 23 -0.20 2.43 26.87
N HIS A 24 -0.27 1.37 27.68
CA HIS A 24 0.62 0.21 27.52
C HIS A 24 0.39 -0.49 26.18
N PHE A 25 -0.88 -0.69 25.81
CA PHE A 25 -1.25 -1.25 24.50
C PHE A 25 -0.68 -0.42 23.35
N THR A 26 -0.84 0.90 23.39
CA THR A 26 -0.34 1.80 22.33
C THR A 26 1.18 1.71 22.18
N ARG A 27 1.91 1.72 23.31
CA ARG A 27 3.37 1.61 23.30
C ARG A 27 3.83 0.27 22.73
N MET A 28 3.29 -0.84 23.23
CA MET A 28 3.65 -2.19 22.79
C MET A 28 3.30 -2.40 21.31
N PHE A 29 2.12 -1.96 20.88
CA PHE A 29 1.69 -2.07 19.49
C PHE A 29 2.59 -1.27 18.56
N GLN A 30 2.94 -0.02 18.92
CA GLN A 30 3.81 0.79 18.10
C GLN A 30 5.24 0.25 18.05
N GLN A 31 5.74 -0.33 19.14
CA GLN A 31 7.04 -1.02 19.13
C GLN A 31 7.03 -2.25 18.23
N ALA A 32 5.95 -3.03 18.24
CA ALA A 32 5.83 -4.25 17.44
C ALA A 32 5.58 -3.98 15.95
N THR A 33 4.76 -2.99 15.62
CA THR A 33 4.30 -2.74 14.24
C THR A 33 4.97 -1.53 13.58
N GLY A 34 5.60 -0.66 14.39
CA GLY A 34 6.13 0.63 13.96
C GLY A 34 5.08 1.68 13.60
N VAL A 35 3.79 1.40 13.85
CA VAL A 35 2.67 2.32 13.61
C VAL A 35 1.76 2.38 14.82
N THR A 36 1.10 3.52 15.04
CA THR A 36 0.17 3.63 16.18
C THR A 36 -1.09 2.78 15.93
N PRO A 37 -1.75 2.27 16.98
CA PRO A 37 -2.98 1.49 16.82
C PRO A 37 -4.08 2.23 16.04
N GLY A 38 -4.29 3.51 16.33
CA GLY A 38 -5.29 4.31 15.63
C GLY A 38 -4.99 4.47 14.13
N ARG A 39 -3.69 4.56 13.78
CA ARG A 39 -3.25 4.63 12.39
C ARG A 39 -3.46 3.32 11.65
N PHE A 40 -3.18 2.21 12.32
CA PHE A 40 -3.39 0.86 11.81
C PHE A 40 -4.87 0.55 11.61
N LEU A 41 -5.71 0.84 12.62
CA LEU A 41 -7.16 0.69 12.53
C LEU A 41 -7.75 1.52 11.39
N SER A 42 -7.30 2.77 11.23
CA SER A 42 -7.72 3.62 10.10
C SER A 42 -7.35 2.99 8.75
N ALA A 43 -6.18 2.34 8.66
CA ALA A 43 -5.77 1.64 7.45
C ALA A 43 -6.63 0.40 7.19
N LEU A 44 -6.92 -0.41 8.22
CA LEU A 44 -7.82 -1.57 8.11
C LEU A 44 -9.20 -1.17 7.60
N ARG A 45 -9.77 -0.08 8.12
CA ARG A 45 -11.07 0.46 7.66
C ARG A 45 -11.06 0.85 6.19
N LEU A 46 -9.99 1.50 5.73
CA LEU A 46 -9.85 1.87 4.31
C LEU A 46 -9.62 0.65 3.41
N ALA A 47 -8.87 -0.35 3.88
CA ALA A 47 -8.67 -1.60 3.16
C ALA A 47 -9.99 -2.37 3.00
N GLU A 48 -10.81 -2.42 4.06
CA GLU A 48 -12.14 -3.01 3.99
C GLU A 48 -13.07 -2.20 3.08
N ALA A 49 -12.99 -0.87 3.09
CA ALA A 49 -13.74 -0.03 2.17
C ALA A 49 -13.36 -0.32 0.70
N LYS A 50 -12.08 -0.51 0.38
CA LYS A 50 -11.63 -0.94 -0.97
C LYS A 50 -12.29 -2.26 -1.36
N ARG A 51 -12.28 -3.25 -0.46
CA ARG A 51 -12.90 -4.56 -0.70
C ARG A 51 -14.40 -4.41 -0.97
N LEU A 52 -15.13 -3.67 -0.13
CA LEU A 52 -16.56 -3.43 -0.28
C LEU A 52 -16.89 -2.66 -1.58
N LEU A 53 -16.06 -1.69 -1.96
CA LEU A 53 -16.24 -0.91 -3.18
C LEU A 53 -16.20 -1.78 -4.45
N LEU A 54 -15.45 -2.89 -4.42
CA LEU A 54 -15.26 -3.80 -5.56
C LEU A 54 -16.12 -5.06 -5.51
N SER A 55 -16.53 -5.49 -4.32
CA SER A 55 -17.28 -6.75 -4.13
C SER A 55 -18.77 -6.56 -3.88
N THR A 56 -19.24 -5.32 -3.71
CA THR A 56 -20.64 -5.03 -3.38
C THR A 56 -21.20 -3.85 -4.20
N PRO A 57 -22.53 -3.80 -4.42
CA PRO A 57 -23.18 -2.67 -5.06
C PRO A 57 -23.45 -1.49 -4.11
N ASN A 58 -23.14 -1.60 -2.81
CA ASN A 58 -23.46 -0.60 -1.78
C ASN A 58 -22.99 0.81 -2.16
N SER A 59 -23.70 1.86 -1.72
CA SER A 59 -23.26 3.22 -2.04
C SER A 59 -21.96 3.60 -1.29
N VAL A 60 -21.24 4.61 -1.78
CA VAL A 60 -20.06 5.15 -1.07
C VAL A 60 -20.43 5.63 0.33
N ALA A 61 -21.65 6.16 0.51
CA ALA A 61 -22.16 6.60 1.80
C ALA A 61 -22.33 5.41 2.75
N ASP A 62 -23.02 4.34 2.31
CA ASP A 62 -23.24 3.13 3.12
C ASP A 62 -21.92 2.49 3.53
N ILE A 63 -20.99 2.33 2.57
CA ILE A 63 -19.66 1.76 2.84
C ILE A 63 -18.91 2.62 3.86
N SER A 64 -19.00 3.95 3.77
CA SER A 64 -18.31 4.84 4.72
C SER A 64 -18.82 4.64 6.15
N HIS A 65 -20.12 4.47 6.34
CA HIS A 65 -20.71 4.18 7.64
C HIS A 65 -20.38 2.77 8.11
N GLN A 66 -20.46 1.79 7.20
CA GLN A 66 -20.13 0.39 7.45
C GLN A 66 -18.68 0.19 7.91
N VAL A 67 -17.73 1.01 7.45
CA VAL A 67 -16.33 0.94 7.90
C VAL A 67 -16.03 1.89 9.07
N GLY A 68 -17.07 2.43 9.72
CA GLY A 68 -16.94 3.18 10.97
C GLY A 68 -16.56 4.66 10.83
N TYR A 69 -16.92 5.31 9.71
CA TYR A 69 -16.87 6.77 9.56
C TYR A 69 -18.26 7.39 9.80
N ASN A 70 -18.28 8.54 10.48
CA ASN A 70 -19.51 9.28 10.75
C ASN A 70 -19.84 10.33 9.67
N SER A 71 -18.96 10.49 8.67
CA SER A 71 -19.11 11.49 7.61
C SER A 71 -18.50 10.97 6.31
N VAL A 72 -19.33 10.96 5.26
CA VAL A 72 -18.94 10.59 3.89
C VAL A 72 -17.82 11.50 3.37
N GLY A 73 -17.88 12.80 3.70
CA GLY A 73 -16.85 13.77 3.31
C GLY A 73 -15.49 13.44 3.94
N THR A 74 -15.47 13.19 5.26
CA THR A 74 -14.24 12.79 5.98
C THR A 74 -13.67 11.48 5.43
N PHE A 75 -14.54 10.50 5.18
CA PHE A 75 -14.15 9.24 4.56
C PHE A 75 -13.52 9.47 3.18
N SER A 76 -14.19 10.23 2.30
CA SER A 76 -13.77 10.44 0.92
C SER A 76 -12.43 11.17 0.83
N THR A 77 -12.21 12.19 1.66
CA THR A 77 -10.93 12.88 1.76
C THR A 77 -9.82 11.94 2.22
N ARG A 78 -10.05 11.16 3.29
CA ARG A 78 -9.05 10.22 3.81
C ARG A 78 -8.77 9.07 2.84
N PHE A 79 -9.80 8.52 2.21
CA PHE A 79 -9.66 7.49 1.20
C PHE A 79 -8.81 8.02 0.04
N SER A 80 -9.15 9.17 -0.53
CA SER A 80 -8.41 9.75 -1.66
C SER A 80 -6.94 10.00 -1.31
N ALA A 81 -6.66 10.55 -0.12
CA ALA A 81 -5.30 10.84 0.31
C ALA A 81 -4.45 9.57 0.52
N ARG A 82 -5.04 8.45 0.96
CA ARG A 82 -4.31 7.22 1.28
C ARG A 82 -4.34 6.17 0.17
N VAL A 83 -5.36 6.16 -0.66
CA VAL A 83 -5.50 5.22 -1.80
C VAL A 83 -4.94 5.82 -3.08
N GLY A 84 -4.92 7.16 -3.19
CA GLY A 84 -4.41 7.92 -4.34
C GLY A 84 -5.49 8.35 -5.33
N ILE A 85 -6.70 7.81 -5.23
CA ILE A 85 -7.87 8.14 -6.05
C ILE A 85 -9.16 8.15 -5.22
N SER A 86 -10.21 8.81 -5.72
CA SER A 86 -11.49 8.89 -5.02
C SER A 86 -12.20 7.53 -4.94
N PRO A 87 -13.08 7.30 -3.95
CA PRO A 87 -13.85 6.05 -3.83
C PRO A 87 -14.64 5.70 -5.09
N THR A 88 -15.28 6.70 -5.69
CA THR A 88 -16.06 6.53 -6.92
C THR A 88 -15.19 6.14 -8.10
N LEU A 89 -14.05 6.82 -8.30
CA LEU A 89 -13.12 6.49 -9.37
C LEU A 89 -12.48 5.11 -9.16
N PHE A 90 -12.16 4.77 -7.90
CA PHE A 90 -11.64 3.46 -7.51
C PHE A 90 -12.61 2.34 -7.92
N ARG A 91 -13.91 2.49 -7.64
CA ARG A 91 -14.94 1.54 -8.10
C ARG A 91 -15.02 1.47 -9.62
N GLN A 92 -15.12 2.62 -10.29
CA GLN A 92 -15.28 2.70 -11.74
C GLN A 92 -14.12 2.03 -12.50
N ARG A 93 -12.91 2.05 -11.94
CA ARG A 93 -11.71 1.46 -12.55
C ARG A 93 -11.33 0.07 -12.02
N GLY A 94 -12.22 -0.61 -11.30
CA GLY A 94 -11.92 -1.94 -10.78
C GLY A 94 -10.74 -1.97 -9.80
N GLY A 95 -10.51 -0.87 -9.08
CA GLY A 95 -9.48 -0.78 -8.04
C GLY A 95 -8.10 -0.35 -8.52
N VAL A 96 -7.98 0.11 -9.77
CA VAL A 96 -6.73 0.54 -10.38
C VAL A 96 -6.65 2.06 -10.46
N ALA A 97 -5.47 2.62 -10.19
CA ALA A 97 -5.20 4.03 -10.43
C ALA A 97 -4.80 4.27 -11.90
N PRO A 98 -5.19 5.41 -12.51
CA PRO A 98 -4.67 5.79 -13.82
C PRO A 98 -3.15 5.71 -13.83
N ALA A 99 -2.58 5.23 -14.94
CA ALA A 99 -1.16 5.30 -15.21
C ALA A 99 -0.73 6.78 -15.30
N ASN A 100 -0.50 7.43 -14.16
CA ASN A 100 -0.03 8.80 -14.13
C ASN A 100 1.47 8.83 -13.81
N GLN A 101 2.20 9.62 -14.60
CA GLN A 101 3.65 9.70 -14.73
C GLN A 101 4.35 9.64 -13.37
N LEU A 102 5.45 8.89 -13.25
CA LEU A 102 6.35 8.91 -12.09
C LEU A 102 6.64 10.36 -11.67
N PRO A 103 6.85 10.66 -10.37
CA PRO A 103 7.33 12.00 -10.00
C PRO A 103 8.56 12.30 -10.87
N GLY A 104 8.50 13.44 -11.57
CA GLY A 104 9.56 13.90 -12.45
C GLY A 104 10.89 13.83 -11.71
N ASN A 105 11.92 13.41 -12.45
CA ASN A 105 13.31 13.27 -12.03
C ASN A 105 13.65 14.11 -10.79
N THR A 106 13.83 13.46 -9.64
CA THR A 106 14.07 14.14 -8.36
C THR A 106 15.52 14.65 -8.22
N GLY A 107 16.30 14.66 -9.31
CA GLY A 107 17.72 15.03 -9.32
C GLY A 107 18.63 14.03 -8.60
N SER A 108 18.06 13.03 -7.91
CA SER A 108 18.81 11.98 -7.23
C SER A 108 19.42 10.98 -8.20
N ARG A 109 20.62 10.52 -7.87
CA ARG A 109 21.33 9.43 -8.57
C ARG A 109 21.28 8.09 -7.83
N ALA A 110 20.61 8.02 -6.67
CA ALA A 110 20.51 6.79 -5.92
C ALA A 110 19.59 5.78 -6.63
N VAL A 111 20.02 4.53 -6.63
CA VAL A 111 19.33 3.41 -7.27
C VAL A 111 19.14 2.29 -6.25
N VAL A 112 17.91 1.79 -6.14
CA VAL A 112 17.61 0.57 -5.40
C VAL A 112 17.31 -0.53 -6.41
N ARG A 113 18.04 -1.64 -6.37
CA ARG A 113 17.88 -2.77 -7.30
C ARG A 113 18.01 -4.09 -6.58
N GLY A 114 17.64 -5.17 -7.24
CA GLY A 114 17.80 -6.52 -6.70
C GLY A 114 17.00 -7.52 -7.50
N ARG A 115 16.78 -8.71 -6.95
CA ARG A 115 16.00 -9.76 -7.61
C ARG A 115 14.72 -10.04 -6.86
N LEU A 116 13.60 -10.07 -7.59
CA LEU A 116 12.32 -10.50 -7.10
C LEU A 116 12.15 -12.01 -7.33
N THR A 117 11.75 -12.73 -6.28
CA THR A 117 11.31 -14.12 -6.36
C THR A 117 9.84 -14.20 -5.99
N ALA A 118 8.98 -14.25 -7.01
CA ALA A 118 7.53 -14.33 -6.89
C ALA A 118 6.90 -14.93 -8.14
N GLN A 119 5.67 -15.42 -8.02
CA GLN A 119 4.87 -15.87 -9.16
C GLN A 119 3.90 -14.76 -9.59
N GLY A 120 3.81 -14.55 -10.91
CA GLY A 120 2.92 -13.58 -11.52
C GLY A 120 3.35 -12.13 -11.34
N PRO A 121 2.49 -11.18 -11.77
CA PRO A 121 2.79 -9.76 -11.71
C PRO A 121 2.95 -9.28 -10.27
N VAL A 122 3.98 -8.47 -10.01
CA VAL A 122 4.26 -7.91 -8.68
C VAL A 122 4.57 -6.43 -8.81
N PHE A 123 3.88 -5.64 -8.00
CA PHE A 123 4.21 -4.25 -7.79
C PHE A 123 5.31 -4.15 -6.73
N VAL A 124 6.34 -3.33 -7.00
CA VAL A 124 7.39 -2.97 -6.05
C VAL A 124 7.45 -1.45 -5.94
N GLY A 125 7.39 -0.89 -4.74
CA GLY A 125 7.42 0.56 -4.55
C GLY A 125 8.03 1.01 -3.22
N LEU A 126 8.49 2.25 -3.21
CA LEU A 126 9.06 2.94 -2.05
C LEU A 126 8.08 3.96 -1.48
N PHE A 127 7.90 3.91 -0.16
CA PHE A 127 6.95 4.75 0.58
C PHE A 127 7.62 5.42 1.78
N PRO A 128 7.17 6.62 2.20
CA PRO A 128 7.75 7.31 3.35
C PRO A 128 7.40 6.66 4.70
N GLY A 129 6.42 5.74 4.74
CA GLY A 129 5.95 5.10 5.95
C GLY A 129 5.72 3.60 5.78
N ARG A 130 5.48 2.91 6.89
CA ARG A 130 5.27 1.45 6.94
C ARG A 130 3.96 0.96 6.31
N ILE A 131 2.97 1.83 6.18
CA ILE A 131 1.73 1.51 5.48
C ILE A 131 1.92 1.94 4.03
N PRO A 132 1.84 1.04 3.03
CA PRO A 132 1.98 1.40 1.63
C PRO A 132 0.71 2.10 1.16
N GLU A 133 0.79 3.42 1.10
CA GLU A 133 -0.33 4.34 0.87
C GLU A 133 0.10 5.60 0.14
N GLY A 134 -0.87 6.26 -0.47
CA GLY A 134 -0.64 7.44 -1.29
C GLY A 134 0.26 7.10 -2.47
N ARG A 135 0.91 8.12 -3.04
CA ARG A 135 1.78 7.92 -4.20
C ARG A 135 3.16 7.41 -3.76
N PRO A 136 3.67 6.31 -4.33
CA PRO A 136 5.05 5.88 -4.09
C PRO A 136 6.03 6.91 -4.64
N VAL A 137 7.18 7.07 -4.00
CA VAL A 137 8.25 7.96 -4.50
C VAL A 137 8.91 7.39 -5.76
N CYS A 138 9.03 6.06 -5.82
CA CYS A 138 9.50 5.32 -6.97
C CYS A 138 8.84 3.93 -6.94
N HIS A 139 8.49 3.40 -8.10
CA HIS A 139 7.90 2.07 -8.21
C HIS A 139 8.20 1.43 -9.56
N THR A 140 7.97 0.12 -9.64
CA THR A 140 7.97 -0.66 -10.86
C THR A 140 6.96 -1.81 -10.73
N VAL A 141 6.54 -2.37 -11.85
CA VAL A 141 5.72 -3.59 -11.90
C VAL A 141 6.49 -4.62 -12.72
N LEU A 142 6.74 -5.78 -12.11
CA LEU A 142 7.38 -6.92 -12.76
C LEU A 142 6.32 -7.93 -13.17
N ASP A 143 6.51 -8.62 -14.30
CA ASP A 143 5.58 -9.65 -14.78
C ASP A 143 5.83 -11.02 -14.15
N GLY A 144 6.96 -11.19 -13.48
CA GLY A 144 7.39 -12.44 -12.86
C GLY A 144 8.74 -12.29 -12.13
N PRO A 145 9.39 -13.42 -11.79
CA PRO A 145 10.66 -13.38 -11.07
C PRO A 145 11.77 -12.80 -11.97
N GLY A 146 12.60 -11.93 -11.41
CA GLY A 146 13.63 -11.26 -12.21
C GLY A 146 14.29 -10.08 -11.50
N PRO A 147 15.27 -9.44 -12.15
CA PRO A 147 15.88 -8.23 -11.63
C PRO A 147 14.90 -7.05 -11.69
N TYR A 148 14.93 -6.19 -10.69
CA TYR A 148 14.19 -4.93 -10.66
C TYR A 148 15.15 -3.76 -10.38
N VAL A 149 14.75 -2.57 -10.82
CA VAL A 149 15.49 -1.33 -10.61
C VAL A 149 14.49 -0.21 -10.29
N LEU A 150 14.78 0.54 -9.24
CA LEU A 150 14.09 1.75 -8.79
C LEU A 150 15.09 2.91 -8.84
N PRO A 151 15.14 3.67 -9.95
CA PRO A 151 16.06 4.78 -10.10
C PRO A 151 15.56 6.05 -9.39
N GLY A 152 16.47 7.00 -9.16
CA GLY A 152 16.13 8.35 -8.74
C GLY A 152 15.56 8.46 -7.34
N VAL A 153 15.93 7.55 -6.43
CA VAL A 153 15.37 7.53 -5.06
C VAL A 153 15.88 8.75 -4.28
N PRO A 154 15.01 9.65 -3.79
CA PRO A 154 15.46 10.86 -3.09
C PRO A 154 16.12 10.54 -1.75
N ASP A 155 16.86 11.49 -1.22
CA ASP A 155 17.37 11.43 0.14
C ASP A 155 16.22 11.30 1.14
N GLY A 156 16.39 10.44 2.14
CA GLY A 156 15.37 10.21 3.15
C GLY A 156 15.34 8.78 3.68
N SER A 157 14.28 8.50 4.43
CA SER A 157 14.00 7.19 5.00
C SER A 157 12.80 6.59 4.28
N TRP A 158 13.00 5.45 3.61
CA TRP A 158 12.00 4.83 2.76
C TRP A 158 11.70 3.39 3.18
N HIS A 159 10.46 2.97 3.06
CA HIS A 159 10.05 1.58 3.22
C HIS A 159 9.76 0.99 1.83
N LEU A 160 10.44 -0.10 1.50
CA LEU A 160 10.14 -0.85 0.30
C LEU A 160 9.00 -1.81 0.60
N HIS A 161 8.03 -1.84 -0.30
CA HIS A 161 6.94 -2.80 -0.27
C HIS A 161 6.83 -3.49 -1.61
N ALA A 162 6.57 -4.80 -1.58
CA ALA A 162 6.18 -5.55 -2.75
C ALA A 162 4.94 -6.40 -2.49
N TYR A 163 4.07 -6.51 -3.47
CA TYR A 163 2.84 -7.30 -3.39
C TYR A 163 2.39 -7.74 -4.77
N PRO A 164 1.64 -8.86 -4.87
CA PRO A 164 1.02 -9.27 -6.12
C PRO A 164 0.20 -8.13 -6.72
N HIS A 165 0.41 -7.89 -8.01
CA HIS A 165 -0.33 -6.91 -8.78
C HIS A 165 -1.60 -7.59 -9.33
N ASP A 166 -2.57 -7.77 -8.44
CA ASP A 166 -3.88 -8.34 -8.75
C ASP A 166 -4.96 -7.36 -8.27
N PRO A 167 -5.37 -6.40 -9.13
CA PRO A 167 -6.30 -5.38 -8.74
C PRO A 167 -7.67 -5.98 -8.42
N GLY A 168 -8.11 -5.75 -7.18
CA GLY A 168 -9.40 -6.23 -6.67
C GLY A 168 -9.34 -7.54 -5.91
N ALA A 169 -8.26 -8.31 -6.02
CA ALA A 169 -8.03 -9.43 -5.13
C ALA A 169 -7.47 -8.97 -3.77
N PRO A 170 -7.82 -9.66 -2.67
CA PRO A 170 -7.18 -9.42 -1.39
C PRO A 170 -5.69 -9.76 -1.47
N THR A 171 -4.85 -8.90 -0.91
CA THR A 171 -3.40 -9.13 -0.84
C THR A 171 -3.12 -10.37 0.02
N ARG A 172 -2.62 -11.44 -0.60
CA ARG A 172 -2.29 -12.70 0.10
C ARG A 172 -0.81 -12.84 0.45
N GLN A 173 0.04 -12.13 -0.29
CA GLN A 173 1.48 -12.15 -0.09
C GLN A 173 2.03 -10.72 -0.10
N VAL A 174 3.07 -10.51 0.70
CA VAL A 174 3.75 -9.22 0.82
C VAL A 174 5.25 -9.43 1.04
N ALA A 175 6.03 -8.43 0.67
CA ALA A 175 7.36 -8.20 1.20
C ALA A 175 7.46 -6.76 1.69
N HIS A 176 8.21 -6.57 2.77
CA HIS A 176 8.48 -5.27 3.37
C HIS A 176 9.93 -5.23 3.79
N GLU A 177 10.63 -4.16 3.42
CA GLU A 177 12.02 -3.92 3.81
C GLU A 177 12.20 -2.47 4.23
N GLY A 178 13.02 -2.25 5.24
CA GLY A 178 13.40 -0.92 5.72
C GLY A 178 12.97 -0.58 7.16
N PRO A 179 13.24 0.67 7.60
CA PRO A 179 13.56 1.82 6.76
C PRO A 179 14.93 1.72 6.08
N LEU A 180 14.97 2.04 4.79
CA LEU A 180 16.16 2.22 3.98
C LEU A 180 16.55 3.70 4.04
N THR A 181 17.73 4.01 4.59
CA THR A 181 18.26 5.37 4.58
C THR A 181 19.06 5.62 3.31
N ILE A 182 18.61 6.58 2.52
CA ILE A 182 19.28 7.13 1.34
C ILE A 182 19.83 8.51 1.69
N ARG A 183 21.11 8.74 1.38
CA ARG A 183 21.81 10.02 1.59
C ARG A 183 22.54 10.40 0.30
N SER A 184 22.72 11.70 0.08
CA SER A 184 23.31 12.29 -1.12
C SER A 184 24.60 11.60 -1.54
N GLY A 185 24.61 11.11 -2.78
CA GLY A 185 25.72 10.39 -3.41
C GLY A 185 25.22 9.29 -4.37
N PRO A 186 26.09 8.76 -5.25
CA PRO A 186 25.76 7.56 -6.02
C PRO A 186 25.70 6.37 -5.06
N VAL A 187 24.49 6.01 -4.64
CA VAL A 187 24.24 4.84 -3.80
C VAL A 187 23.53 3.79 -4.63
N ASP A 188 24.15 2.63 -4.74
CA ASP A 188 23.56 1.44 -5.30
C ASP A 188 23.19 0.49 -4.16
N ARG A 189 21.89 0.29 -3.92
CA ARG A 189 21.39 -0.63 -2.90
C ARG A 189 20.92 -1.91 -3.58
N LEU A 190 21.60 -3.01 -3.27
CA LEU A 190 21.15 -4.35 -3.64
C LEU A 190 20.23 -4.92 -2.56
N LEU A 191 19.00 -5.28 -2.94
CA LEU A 191 17.98 -5.82 -2.04
C LEU A 191 17.15 -6.88 -2.76
N ASP A 192 17.34 -8.14 -2.42
CA ASP A 192 16.53 -9.21 -2.98
C ASP A 192 15.18 -9.31 -2.27
N ILE A 193 14.11 -9.45 -3.04
CA ILE A 193 12.73 -9.46 -2.55
C ILE A 193 12.18 -10.87 -2.69
N ARG A 194 11.67 -11.41 -1.57
CA ARG A 194 10.87 -12.64 -1.56
C ARG A 194 9.51 -12.36 -0.93
N LEU A 195 8.44 -12.63 -1.67
CA LEU A 195 7.10 -12.52 -1.12
C LEU A 195 6.85 -13.63 -0.10
N ARG A 196 6.17 -13.28 1.00
CA ARG A 196 5.72 -14.20 2.04
C ARG A 196 4.22 -14.03 2.30
N PRO A 197 3.54 -15.02 2.89
CA PRO A 197 2.15 -14.85 3.31
C PRO A 197 1.97 -13.64 4.25
N VAL A 198 0.82 -12.97 4.10
CA VAL A 198 0.41 -11.87 4.99
C VAL A 198 0.19 -12.40 6.41
N ARG A 199 0.71 -11.66 7.38
CA ARG A 199 0.58 -11.89 8.82
C ARG A 199 -0.42 -10.90 9.42
N PRO A 200 -1.04 -11.21 10.57
CA PRO A 200 -2.04 -10.34 11.19
C PRO A 200 -1.61 -8.88 11.46
N PHE A 201 -0.31 -8.67 11.70
CA PHE A 201 0.25 -7.35 12.00
C PHE A 201 0.95 -6.70 10.80
N ASP A 202 0.87 -7.32 9.62
CA ASP A 202 1.32 -6.66 8.41
C ASP A 202 0.38 -5.49 8.08
N PRO A 203 0.93 -4.30 7.78
CA PRO A 203 0.14 -3.19 7.29
C PRO A 203 -0.67 -3.56 6.05
N PRO A 204 -1.95 -3.17 5.97
CA PRO A 204 -2.74 -3.42 4.76
C PRO A 204 -2.26 -2.54 3.60
N VAL A 205 -2.43 -3.04 2.38
CA VAL A 205 -2.07 -2.29 1.16
C VAL A 205 -3.18 -1.32 0.79
N LEU A 206 -2.94 -0.02 0.99
CA LEU A 206 -3.92 1.02 0.71
C LEU A 206 -3.82 1.56 -0.71
N LEU A 207 -2.62 1.67 -1.27
CA LEU A 207 -2.42 2.12 -2.65
C LEU A 207 -3.36 1.37 -3.61
N ALA A 208 -4.01 2.12 -4.51
CA ALA A 208 -4.57 1.56 -5.74
C ALA A 208 -3.41 1.36 -6.71
N PRO A 209 -3.06 0.12 -7.09
CA PRO A 209 -1.93 -0.11 -7.97
C PRO A 209 -2.16 0.62 -9.31
N PRO A 210 -1.11 1.15 -9.95
CA PRO A 210 -1.23 1.81 -11.24
C PRO A 210 -1.64 0.82 -12.33
N GLU A 211 -2.39 1.25 -13.34
CA GLU A 211 -2.66 0.46 -14.54
C GLU A 211 -1.34 -0.03 -15.13
N ARG A 212 -1.28 -1.31 -15.51
CA ARG A 212 -0.12 -1.83 -16.25
C ARG A 212 -0.07 -1.05 -17.55
N THR A 213 0.94 -0.21 -17.70
CA THR A 213 1.31 0.27 -19.03
C THR A 213 1.86 -0.96 -19.75
N THR A 214 1.01 -1.65 -20.50
CA THR A 214 1.49 -2.41 -21.65
C THR A 214 2.29 -1.40 -22.45
N ALA A 215 3.62 -1.57 -22.52
CA ALA A 215 4.40 -0.88 -23.53
C ALA A 215 3.62 -1.02 -24.85
N PRO A 216 3.46 0.06 -25.66
CA PRO A 216 2.91 -0.11 -26.98
C PRO A 216 3.73 -1.22 -27.63
N ALA A 217 3.05 -2.29 -28.04
CA ALA A 217 3.66 -3.36 -28.82
C ALA A 217 4.52 -2.66 -29.85
N ALA A 218 5.84 -2.85 -29.77
CA ALA A 218 6.77 -2.27 -30.72
C ALA A 218 6.16 -2.58 -32.09
N ALA A 219 5.72 -1.53 -32.79
CA ALA A 219 5.16 -1.66 -34.11
C ALA A 219 6.21 -2.41 -34.91
N GLY A 220 5.91 -3.68 -35.23
CA GLY A 220 6.68 -4.47 -36.14
C GLY A 220 6.63 -3.77 -37.49
N SER A 221 7.64 -2.96 -37.75
CA SER A 221 8.10 -2.66 -39.08
C SER A 221 8.90 -3.87 -39.59
N ALA A 222 8.80 -4.10 -40.90
CA ALA A 222 9.35 -5.18 -41.73
C ALA A 222 8.43 -6.42 -41.80
N ALA A 223 7.88 -6.80 -42.95
CA ALA A 223 8.05 -6.34 -44.33
C ALA A 223 6.80 -6.73 -45.16
#